data_AF-A0A831KST7-F1
#
_entry.id   AF-A0A831KST7-F1
#
_cell.length_a   1.000
_cell.length_b   1.000
_cell.length_c   1.000
_cell.angle_alpha   90.00
_cell.angle_beta   90.00
_cell.angle_gamma   90.00
#
_symmetry.space_group_name_H-M   'P 1'
#
loop_
_entity.id
_entity.type
_entity.pdbx_description
1 polymer ?
#
loop_
_entity_poly.entity_id
_entity_poly.type
_entity_poly.pdbx_seq_one_letter_code
_entity_poly.pdbx_strand_id
1 'polypeptide(L)' 'MLIKCFLVTEKSVSELEKNILTAIVNLRANKKQIKMEIERLFKVEVEKVNTLVTPKGEKK' A
#
# COMPACT_ATOMS: atom_id res chain seq x y z
N MET A 1 11.13 8.18 2.78
CA MET A 1 9.95 7.48 3.32
C MET A 1 9.54 6.35 2.40
N LEU A 2 9.12 5.22 2.97
CA LEU A 2 8.75 3.99 2.26
C LEU A 2 7.34 4.09 1.65
N ILE A 3 6.39 4.61 2.43
CA ILE A 3 5.04 4.97 2.00
C ILE A 3 5.02 6.47 1.69
N LYS A 4 4.47 6.86 0.53
CA LYS A 4 4.35 8.27 0.11
C LYS A 4 2.99 8.84 0.53
N CYS A 5 1.91 8.17 0.17
CA CYS A 5 0.54 8.60 0.50
C CYS A 5 -0.44 7.42 0.41
N PHE A 6 -1.59 7.56 1.08
CA PHE A 6 -2.73 6.65 0.91
C PHE A 6 -3.67 7.19 -0.16
N LEU A 7 -4.23 6.30 -0.99
CA LEU A 7 -5.13 6.70 -2.06
C LEU A 7 -6.58 6.68 -1.56
N VAL A 8 -7.25 7.82 -1.71
CA VAL A 8 -8.69 7.95 -1.46
C VAL A 8 -9.36 8.22 -2.80
N THR A 9 -9.70 7.13 -3.50
CA THR A 9 -10.46 7.13 -4.76
C THR A 9 -11.67 6.23 -4.57
N GLU A 10 -12.73 6.38 -5.37
CA GLU A 10 -13.92 5.51 -5.28
C GLU A 10 -13.54 4.02 -5.25
N LYS A 11 -12.63 3.62 -6.14
CA LYS A 11 -12.10 2.26 -6.18
C LYS A 11 -11.37 1.87 -4.89
N SER A 12 -10.53 2.76 -4.36
CA SER A 12 -9.80 2.51 -3.11
C SER A 12 -10.71 2.44 -1.90
N VAL A 13 -11.82 3.19 -1.90
CA VAL A 13 -12.86 3.08 -0.87
C VAL A 13 -13.55 1.72 -0.94
N SER A 14 -13.93 1.25 -2.14
CA SER A 14 -14.50 -0.09 -2.31
C SER A 14 -13.51 -1.22 -1.96
N GLU A 15 -12.21 -1.00 -2.15
CA GLU A 15 -11.15 -1.92 -1.69
C GLU A 15 -11.04 -1.91 -0.15
N LEU A 16 -11.16 -0.74 0.48
CA LEU A 16 -11.09 -0.59 1.94
C LEU A 16 -12.22 -1.32 2.65
N GLU A 17 -13.44 -1.34 2.10
CA GLU A 17 -14.56 -2.15 2.61
C GLU A 17 -14.25 -3.65 2.64
N LYS A 18 -13.30 -4.11 1.81
CA LYS A 18 -12.82 -5.49 1.77
C LYS A 18 -11.55 -5.70 2.62
N ASN A 19 -11.22 -4.77 3.51
CA ASN A 19 -9.99 -4.73 4.29
C ASN A 19 -8.70 -4.63 3.43
N ILE A 20 -8.80 -4.08 2.22
CA ILE A 20 -7.64 -3.85 1.35
C ILE A 20 -7.25 -2.38 1.41
N LEU A 21 -6.08 -2.10 1.97
CA LEU A 21 -5.52 -0.76 2.03
C LEU A 21 -4.67 -0.47 0.78
N THR A 22 -4.96 0.65 0.12
CA THR A 22 -4.28 1.05 -1.11
C THR A 22 -3.40 2.28 -0.89
N ALA A 23 -2.10 2.16 -1.18
CA ALA A 23 -1.11 3.21 -0.93
C ALA A 23 -0.12 3.36 -2.08
N ILE A 24 0.39 4.58 -2.30
CA ILE A 24 1.56 4.80 -3.15
C ILE A 24 2.82 4.65 -2.30
N VAL A 25 3.75 3.84 -2.77
CA VAL A 25 5.03 3.55 -2.10
C VAL A 25 6.21 3.90 -3.00
N ASN A 26 7.41 3.89 -2.42
CA ASN A 26 8.63 4.09 -3.18
C ASN A 26 8.83 2.94 -4.20
N LEU A 27 9.25 3.25 -5.42
CA LEU A 27 9.47 2.28 -6.50
C LEU A 27 10.44 1.15 -6.09
N ARG A 28 11.46 1.51 -5.30
CA ARG A 28 12.50 0.57 -4.81
C ARG A 28 12.06 -0.27 -3.61
N ALA A 29 10.85 -0.07 -3.08
CA ALA A 29 10.38 -0.78 -1.90
C ALA A 29 10.08 -2.25 -2.18
N ASN A 30 10.56 -3.15 -1.32
CA ASN A 30 10.23 -4.57 -1.38
C ASN A 30 8.93 -4.88 -0.62
N LYS A 31 8.20 -5.93 -1.03
CA LYS A 31 6.95 -6.34 -0.38
C LYS A 31 7.09 -6.59 1.13
N LYS A 32 8.21 -7.16 1.56
CA LYS A 32 8.52 -7.39 3.00
C LYS A 32 8.65 -6.08 3.78
N GLN A 33 9.29 -5.06 3.19
CA GLN A 33 9.46 -3.75 3.82
C GLN A 33 8.12 -3.01 3.92
N ILE A 34 7.30 -3.08 2.86
CA ILE A 34 5.96 -2.49 2.86
C ILE A 34 5.09 -3.14 3.94
N LYS A 35 5.11 -4.48 4.02
CA LYS A 35 4.41 -5.24 5.07
C LYS A 35 4.80 -4.75 6.46
N MET A 36 6.09 -4.80 6.78
CA MET A 36 6.60 -4.42 8.10
C MET A 36 6.28 -2.97 8.47
N GLU A 37 6.36 -2.03 7.52
CA GLU A 37 6.08 -0.63 7.80
C GLU A 37 4.59 -0.38 8.06
N ILE A 38 3.68 -1.05 7.33
CA ILE A 38 2.23 -0.97 7.57
C ILE A 38 1.88 -1.58 8.93
N GLU A 39 2.42 -2.76 9.24
CA GLU A 39 2.21 -3.42 10.53
C GLU A 39 2.71 -2.54 11.69
N ARG A 40 3.87 -1.88 11.52
CA ARG A 40 4.42 -0.95 12.52
C ARG A 40 3.57 0.31 12.71
N LEU A 41 3.09 0.90 11.62
CA LEU A 41 2.33 2.17 11.66
C LEU A 41 0.94 1.98 12.25
N PHE A 42 0.25 0.90 11.88
CA PHE A 42 -1.14 0.67 12.26
C PHE A 42 -1.32 -0.38 13.35
N LYS A 43 -0.26 -1.08 13.76
CA LYS A 43 -0.30 -2.18 14.74
C LYS A 43 -1.29 -3.29 14.36
N VAL A 44 -1.37 -3.58 13.06
CA VAL A 44 -2.21 -4.63 12.48
C VAL A 44 -1.34 -5.72 11.88
N GLU A 45 -1.91 -6.89 11.63
CA GLU A 45 -1.25 -7.96 10.86
C GLU A 45 -1.67 -7.87 9.39
N VAL A 46 -0.71 -7.97 8.47
CA VAL A 46 -0.98 -7.91 7.03
C VAL A 46 -0.88 -9.30 6.42
N GLU A 47 -1.99 -9.81 5.90
CA GLU A 47 -2.03 -11.14 5.28
C GLU A 47 -1.20 -11.19 3.98
N LYS A 48 -1.45 -10.26 3.06
CA LYS A 48 -0.85 -10.26 1.72
C LYS A 48 -0.58 -8.86 1.21
N VAL A 49 0.54 -8.70 0.49
CA VAL A 49 0.89 -7.45 -0.20
C VAL A 49 0.97 -7.68 -1.71
N ASN A 50 0.14 -6.93 -2.43
CA ASN A 50 0.19 -6.83 -3.89
C ASN A 50 0.84 -5.51 -4.26
N THR A 51 1.62 -5.49 -5.35
CA THR A 51 2.28 -4.28 -5.82
C THR A 51 2.25 -4.25 -7.34
N LEU A 52 2.02 -3.07 -7.92
CA LEU A 52 2.13 -2.81 -9.35
C LEU A 52 2.84 -1.47 -9.59
N VAL A 53 3.40 -1.29 -10.78
CA VAL A 53 3.92 0.02 -11.20
C VAL A 53 2.86 0.66 -12.08
N THR A 54 2.40 1.84 -11.67
CA THR A 54 1.41 2.62 -12.41
C THR A 54 2.06 3.28 -13.63
N PRO A 55 1.28 3.66 -14.67
CA PRO A 55 1.81 4.41 -15.82
C PRO A 55 2.46 5.75 -15.46
N LYS A 56 2.18 6.29 -14.27
CA LYS A 56 2.79 7.51 -13.73
C LYS A 56 4.19 7.29 -13.15
N GLY A 57 4.72 6.06 -13.19
CA GLY A 57 6.03 5.73 -12.64
C GLY A 57 6.04 5.57 -11.12
N GLU A 58 4.86 5.38 -10.51
CA GLU A 58 4.72 5.19 -9.07
C GLU A 58 4.33 3.76 -8.76
N LYS A 59 4.84 3.23 -7.63
CA LYS A 59 4.45 1.91 -7.14
C LYS A 59 3.19 2.04 -6.29
N LYS A 60 2.19 1.25 -6.64
CA LYS A 60 0.91 1.11 -5.94
C LYS A 60 0.81 -0.28 -5.34
#